data_AF-G8JLI2-F1
#
_entry.id   AF-G8JLI2-F1
#
_cell.length_a   1.000
_cell.length_b   1.000
_cell.length_c   1.000
_cell.angle_alpha   90.00
_cell.angle_beta   90.00
_cell.angle_gamma   90.00
#
_symmetry.space_group_name_H-M   'P 1'
#
loop_
_entity.id
_entity.type
_entity.pdbx_description
1 polymer ?
#
loop_
_entity_poly.entity_id
_entity_poly.type
_entity_poly.pdbx_seq_one_letter_code
_entity_poly.pdbx_strand_id
1 'polypeptide(L)'
;MAVFNQKSVSDMIKEFRKNWRALCNSERTTLCGADSMLLALQLSMAENNKQHSGEFTVSLSDVLLTWKYLLHEKLNLPVENMDVTDHYEDVRKIYDDFLKNSNMLDLIDVYQKCRALTSNCENYNTVSPGNFQCGEKVDRKIYP
;
A
#
# COMPACT_ATOMS: atom_id res chain seq x y z
N MET A 1 14.44 9.54 20.47
CA MET A 1 14.05 9.94 19.10
C MET A 1 14.63 8.91 18.14
N ALA A 2 13.81 8.04 17.56
CA ALA A 2 14.30 7.10 16.56
C ALA A 2 14.57 7.88 15.27
N VAL A 3 15.84 7.95 14.88
CA VAL A 3 16.25 8.42 13.56
C VAL A 3 15.72 7.41 12.56
N PHE A 4 14.52 7.66 12.01
CA PHE A 4 14.07 6.95 10.82
C PHE A 4 15.06 7.30 9.71
N ASN A 5 15.99 6.40 9.41
CA ASN A 5 16.73 6.45 8.15
C ASN A 5 15.67 6.48 7.05
N GLN A 6 15.42 7.67 6.49
CA GLN A 6 14.37 7.90 5.52
C GLN A 6 14.80 7.22 4.21
N LYS A 7 14.56 5.91 4.12
CA LYS A 7 14.73 5.14 2.89
C LYS A 7 13.90 5.82 1.80
N SER A 8 14.47 5.98 0.61
CA SER A 8 13.74 6.55 -0.51
C SER A 8 12.53 5.67 -0.84
N VAL A 9 11.48 6.27 -1.42
CA VAL A 9 10.32 5.51 -1.94
C VAL A 9 10.79 4.42 -2.90
N SER A 10 11.81 4.69 -3.71
CA SER A 10 12.41 3.69 -4.60
C SER A 10 12.98 2.50 -3.84
N ASP A 11 13.71 2.72 -2.74
CA ASP A 11 14.31 1.64 -1.97
C ASP A 11 13.26 0.84 -1.20
N MET A 12 12.21 1.49 -0.70
CA MET A 12 11.04 0.84 -0.13
C MET A 12 10.35 -0.08 -1.15
N ILE A 13 10.20 0.37 -2.40
CA ILE A 13 9.62 -0.45 -3.48
C ILE A 13 10.54 -1.62 -3.83
N LYS A 14 11.86 -1.42 -3.86
CA LYS A 14 12.83 -2.51 -4.08
C LYS A 14 12.73 -3.56 -2.98
N GLU A 15 12.62 -3.13 -1.72
CA GLU A 15 12.47 -4.01 -0.57
C GLU A 15 11.16 -4.79 -0.59
N PHE A 16 10.05 -4.12 -0.94
CA PHE A 16 8.77 -4.76 -1.18
C PHE A 16 8.87 -5.84 -2.26
N ARG A 17 9.47 -5.52 -3.42
CA ARG A 17 9.62 -6.48 -4.53
C ARG A 17 10.50 -7.67 -4.17
N LYS A 18 11.51 -7.50 -3.30
CA LYS A 18 12.32 -8.61 -2.79
C LYS A 18 11.52 -9.54 -1.87
N ASN A 19 10.65 -8.99 -1.03
CA ASN A 19 9.87 -9.73 -0.04
C ASN A 19 8.43 -10.04 -0.49
N TRP A 20 8.14 -9.82 -1.77
CA TRP A 20 6.81 -9.87 -2.37
C TRP A 20 6.00 -11.13 -1.98
N ARG A 21 6.62 -12.31 -2.06
CA ARG A 21 5.96 -13.60 -1.76
C ARG A 21 5.54 -13.75 -0.30
N ALA A 22 6.21 -13.04 0.61
CA ALA A 22 5.88 -13.04 2.03
C ALA A 22 4.81 -11.98 2.37
N LEU A 23 4.63 -10.97 1.51
CA LEU A 23 3.77 -9.80 1.77
C LEU A 23 2.41 -9.86 1.09
N CYS A 24 2.31 -10.61 -0.01
CA CYS A 24 1.14 -10.69 -0.87
C CYS A 24 0.84 -12.13 -1.26
N ASN A 25 -0.45 -12.44 -1.35
CA ASN A 25 -0.95 -13.77 -1.73
C ASN A 25 -1.23 -13.89 -3.24
N SER A 26 -1.28 -12.77 -3.97
CA SER A 26 -1.44 -12.78 -5.43
C SER A 26 -0.18 -13.30 -6.10
N GLU A 27 -0.27 -13.75 -7.35
CA GLU A 27 0.89 -14.07 -8.19
C GLU A 27 1.47 -12.81 -8.89
N ARG A 28 0.65 -11.78 -9.08
CA ARG A 28 1.05 -10.48 -9.61
C ARG A 28 0.32 -9.37 -8.88
N THR A 29 1.05 -8.33 -8.50
CA THR A 29 0.46 -7.11 -7.95
C THR A 29 1.05 -5.90 -8.64
N THR A 30 0.17 -5.05 -9.15
CA THR A 30 0.53 -3.77 -9.76
C THR A 30 0.69 -2.73 -8.65
N LEU A 31 1.86 -2.12 -8.56
CA LEU A 31 2.08 -1.01 -7.64
C LEU A 31 1.55 0.28 -8.27
N CYS A 32 0.56 0.90 -7.63
CA CYS A 32 0.04 2.20 -8.00
C CYS A 32 1.00 3.29 -7.53
N GLY A 33 1.58 4.03 -8.48
CA GLY A 33 2.22 5.32 -8.18
C GLY A 33 1.17 6.38 -7.86
N ALA A 34 1.60 7.59 -7.46
CA ALA A 34 0.71 8.67 -7.05
C ALA A 34 -0.35 8.99 -8.12
N ASP A 35 0.02 9.07 -9.39
CA ASP A 35 -0.93 9.36 -10.48
C ASP A 35 -2.01 8.28 -10.62
N SER A 36 -1.62 7.01 -10.50
CA SER A 36 -2.57 5.88 -10.55
C SER A 36 -3.48 5.85 -9.32
N MET A 37 -2.95 6.21 -8.15
CA MET A 37 -3.75 6.31 -6.93
C MET A 37 -4.77 7.45 -7.03
N LEU A 38 -4.37 8.60 -7.60
CA LEU A 38 -5.26 9.74 -7.83
C LEU A 38 -6.35 9.40 -8.84
N LEU A 39 -6.00 8.72 -9.94
CA LEU A 39 -6.96 8.24 -10.93
C LEU A 39 -7.96 7.25 -10.32
N ALA A 40 -7.47 6.30 -9.53
CA ALA A 40 -8.33 5.35 -8.83
C ALA A 40 -9.31 6.08 -7.90
N LEU A 41 -8.83 7.07 -7.13
CA LEU A 41 -9.69 7.87 -6.26
C LEU A 41 -10.73 8.66 -7.05
N GLN A 42 -10.34 9.30 -8.15
CA GLN A 42 -11.26 10.02 -9.02
C GLN A 42 -12.37 9.10 -9.56
N LEU A 43 -12.04 7.89 -9.99
CA LEU A 43 -13.01 6.90 -10.45
C LEU A 43 -13.93 6.44 -9.31
N SER A 44 -13.39 6.23 -8.11
CA SER A 44 -14.18 5.85 -6.92
C SER A 44 -15.17 6.94 -6.51
N MET A 45 -14.76 8.21 -6.55
CA MET A 45 -15.64 9.33 -6.27
C MET A 45 -16.71 9.51 -7.34
N ALA A 46 -16.36 9.37 -8.63
CA ALA A 46 -17.33 9.43 -9.72
C ALA A 46 -18.35 8.29 -9.64
N GLU A 47 -17.92 7.08 -9.28
CA GLU A 47 -18.82 5.95 -9.05
C GLU A 47 -19.73 6.19 -7.83
N ASN A 48 -19.18 6.74 -6.74
CA ASN A 48 -19.98 7.13 -5.57
C ASN A 48 -21.06 8.15 -5.94
N ASN A 49 -20.69 9.20 -6.68
CA ASN A 49 -21.62 10.22 -7.14
C ASN A 49 -22.71 9.62 -8.04
N LYS A 50 -22.35 8.70 -8.94
CA LYS A 50 -23.33 7.98 -9.76
C LYS A 50 -24.35 7.21 -8.92
N GLN A 51 -23.94 6.63 -7.79
CA GLN A 51 -24.85 5.91 -6.90
C GLN A 51 -25.80 6.84 -6.11
N HIS A 52 -25.37 8.06 -5.80
CA HIS A 52 -26.12 9.00 -4.97
C HIS A 52 -26.93 10.03 -5.77
N SER A 53 -26.35 10.60 -6.83
CA SER A 53 -26.94 11.66 -7.67
C SER A 53 -27.24 11.20 -9.11
N GLY A 54 -26.77 10.02 -9.52
CA GLY A 54 -26.92 9.51 -10.88
C GLY A 54 -25.84 9.98 -11.86
N GLU A 55 -24.94 10.88 -11.44
CA GLU A 55 -23.90 11.44 -12.30
C GLU A 55 -22.52 10.82 -12.05
N PHE A 56 -21.89 10.28 -13.10
CA PHE A 56 -20.52 9.76 -13.05
C PHE A 56 -19.50 10.88 -13.29
N THR A 57 -19.49 11.89 -12.42
CA THR A 57 -18.54 13.01 -12.52
C THR A 57 -18.08 13.44 -11.13
N VAL A 58 -16.91 14.09 -11.06
CA VAL A 58 -16.36 14.68 -9.84
C VAL A 58 -15.45 15.84 -10.24
N SER A 59 -15.40 16.90 -9.43
CA SER A 59 -14.47 18.00 -9.66
C SER A 59 -13.05 17.62 -9.23
N LEU A 60 -12.03 18.09 -9.94
CA LEU A 60 -10.64 17.83 -9.56
C LEU A 60 -10.32 18.40 -8.16
N SER A 61 -10.93 19.52 -7.80
CA SER A 61 -10.76 20.13 -6.48
C SER A 61 -11.20 19.20 -5.35
N ASP A 62 -12.37 18.56 -5.50
CA ASP A 62 -12.89 17.61 -4.50
C ASP A 62 -12.03 16.35 -4.43
N VAL A 63 -11.53 15.88 -5.58
CA VAL A 63 -10.58 14.76 -5.63
C VAL A 63 -9.31 15.08 -4.85
N LEU A 64 -8.74 16.28 -5.02
CA LEU A 64 -7.52 16.68 -4.31
C LEU A 64 -7.74 16.86 -2.80
N LEU A 65 -8.91 17.37 -2.40
CA LEU A 65 -9.28 17.47 -1.00
C LEU A 65 -9.43 16.08 -0.36
N THR A 66 -10.16 15.19 -1.03
CA THR A 66 -10.36 13.80 -0.60
C THR A 66 -9.04 13.04 -0.59
N TRP A 67 -8.16 13.28 -1.56
CA TRP A 67 -6.82 12.69 -1.63
C TRP A 67 -6.00 13.07 -0.41
N LYS A 68 -5.99 14.36 -0.04
CA LYS A 68 -5.31 14.83 1.16
C LYS A 68 -5.84 14.13 2.42
N TYR A 69 -7.16 14.01 2.55
CA TYR A 69 -7.78 13.30 3.66
C TYR A 69 -7.40 11.81 3.69
N LEU A 70 -7.51 11.12 2.55
CA LEU A 70 -7.14 9.71 2.38
C LEU A 70 -5.70 9.44 2.83
N LEU A 71 -4.76 10.31 2.43
CA LEU A 71 -3.36 10.19 2.83
C LEU A 71 -3.19 10.33 4.35
N HIS A 72 -3.85 11.31 4.97
CA HIS A 72 -3.77 11.52 6.41
C HIS A 72 -4.34 10.32 7.18
N GLU A 73 -5.51 9.81 6.77
CA GLU A 73 -6.15 8.66 7.40
C GLU A 73 -5.28 7.40 7.26
N LYS A 74 -4.84 7.05 6.04
CA LYS A 74 -4.01 5.83 5.83
C LYS A 74 -2.64 5.90 6.50
N LEU A 75 -2.06 7.09 6.66
CA LEU A 75 -0.80 7.27 7.38
C LEU A 75 -0.97 7.46 8.88
N ASN A 76 -2.22 7.48 9.39
CA ASN A 76 -2.56 7.77 10.78
C ASN A 76 -1.95 9.10 11.26
N LEU A 77 -2.03 10.12 10.42
CA LEU A 77 -1.60 11.49 10.68
C LEU A 77 -2.77 12.32 11.23
N PRO A 78 -2.50 13.37 12.03
CA PRO A 78 -3.56 14.25 12.52
C PRO A 78 -4.32 14.88 11.34
N VAL A 79 -5.65 14.77 11.34
CA VAL A 79 -6.51 15.49 10.40
C VAL A 79 -6.89 16.82 11.04
N GLU A 80 -6.34 17.92 10.55
CA GLU A 80 -6.76 19.26 10.97
C GLU A 80 -7.99 19.68 10.18
N ASN A 81 -9.12 19.95 10.85
CA ASN A 81 -10.32 20.65 10.36
C ASN A 81 -10.53 20.61 8.83
N MET A 82 -10.55 19.42 8.23
CA MET A 82 -10.90 19.26 6.82
C MET A 82 -12.39 18.96 6.77
N ASP A 83 -13.12 19.73 5.98
CA ASP A 83 -14.47 19.35 5.59
C ASP A 83 -14.37 18.00 4.86
N VAL A 84 -14.77 16.95 5.57
CA VAL A 84 -14.80 15.60 5.02
C VAL A 84 -15.86 15.59 3.95
N THR A 85 -15.51 15.11 2.76
CA THR A 85 -16.48 14.94 1.67
C THR A 85 -17.64 14.06 2.13
N ASP A 86 -18.87 14.47 1.81
CA ASP A 86 -20.06 13.67 2.07
C ASP A 86 -19.87 12.24 1.54
N HIS A 87 -20.26 11.25 2.34
CA HIS A 87 -20.12 9.83 1.99
C HIS A 87 -18.67 9.34 1.80
N TYR A 88 -17.69 9.96 2.49
CA TYR A 88 -16.28 9.52 2.42
C TYR A 88 -16.07 8.03 2.67
N GLU A 89 -16.77 7.43 3.64
CA GLU A 89 -16.65 6.00 3.94
C GLU A 89 -17.04 5.11 2.74
N ASP A 90 -18.04 5.54 1.96
CA ASP A 90 -18.46 4.84 0.74
C ASP A 90 -17.41 5.01 -0.36
N VAL A 91 -16.89 6.23 -0.55
CA VAL A 91 -15.77 6.50 -1.46
C VAL A 91 -14.57 5.63 -1.09
N ARG A 92 -14.24 5.53 0.20
CA ARG A 92 -13.10 4.76 0.69
C ARG A 92 -13.26 3.28 0.41
N LYS A 93 -14.45 2.74 0.66
CA LYS A 93 -14.77 1.35 0.34
C LYS A 93 -14.65 1.08 -1.16
N ILE A 94 -15.21 1.93 -2.01
CA ILE A 94 -15.12 1.78 -3.48
C ILE A 94 -13.66 1.83 -3.95
N TYR A 95 -12.84 2.70 -3.35
CA TYR A 95 -11.40 2.79 -3.62
C TYR A 95 -10.67 1.50 -3.26
N ASP A 96 -10.85 0.99 -2.04
CA ASP A 96 -10.19 -0.23 -1.59
C ASP A 96 -10.66 -1.45 -2.42
N ASP A 97 -11.94 -1.51 -2.76
CA ASP A 97 -12.49 -2.54 -3.66
C ASP A 97 -11.90 -2.43 -5.08
N PHE A 98 -11.75 -1.22 -5.62
CA PHE A 98 -11.13 -1.00 -6.92
C PHE A 98 -9.69 -1.53 -6.95
N LEU A 99 -8.88 -1.21 -5.93
CA LEU A 99 -7.52 -1.70 -5.82
C LEU A 99 -7.47 -3.22 -5.71
N LYS A 100 -8.29 -3.79 -4.81
CA LYS A 100 -8.37 -5.24 -4.58
C LYS A 100 -8.78 -5.99 -5.84
N ASN A 101 -9.84 -5.57 -6.51
CA ASN A 101 -10.37 -6.21 -7.71
C ASN A 101 -9.40 -6.09 -8.90
N SER A 102 -8.55 -5.06 -8.91
CA SER A 102 -7.55 -4.83 -9.96
C SER A 102 -6.18 -5.45 -9.64
N ASN A 103 -6.04 -6.19 -8.54
CA ASN A 103 -4.74 -6.67 -8.03
C ASN A 103 -3.70 -5.54 -7.90
N MET A 104 -4.16 -4.38 -7.47
CA MET A 104 -3.36 -3.17 -7.27
C MET A 104 -3.03 -2.97 -5.80
N LEU A 105 -1.90 -2.34 -5.53
CA LEU A 105 -1.50 -1.91 -4.18
C LEU A 105 -1.03 -0.47 -4.25
N ASP A 106 -1.43 0.36 -3.30
CA ASP A 106 -0.99 1.74 -3.27
C ASP A 106 0.36 1.91 -2.53
N LEU A 107 0.96 3.09 -2.65
CA LEU A 107 2.26 3.37 -2.01
C LEU A 107 2.21 3.31 -0.48
N ILE A 108 1.07 3.60 0.12
CA ILE A 108 0.89 3.61 1.57
C ILE A 108 0.77 2.18 2.08
N ASP A 109 0.05 1.31 1.38
CA ASP A 109 -0.04 -0.12 1.67
C ASP A 109 1.34 -0.78 1.56
N VAL A 110 2.14 -0.39 0.56
CA VAL A 110 3.54 -0.84 0.45
C VAL A 110 4.34 -0.37 1.66
N TYR A 111 4.23 0.90 2.04
CA TYR A 111 4.91 1.44 3.21
C TYR A 111 4.54 0.68 4.49
N GLN A 112 3.26 0.46 4.74
CA GLN A 112 2.78 -0.26 5.91
C GLN A 112 3.29 -1.72 5.94
N LYS A 113 3.24 -2.42 4.80
CA LYS A 113 3.75 -3.80 4.67
C LYS A 113 5.26 -3.88 4.91
N CYS A 114 6.04 -2.97 4.34
CA CYS A 114 7.50 -2.91 4.56
C CYS A 114 7.84 -2.57 6.02
N ARG A 115 7.07 -1.68 6.64
CA ARG A 115 7.23 -1.35 8.06
C ARG A 115 6.94 -2.55 8.96
N ALA A 116 5.88 -3.30 8.67
CA ALA A 116 5.54 -4.52 9.42
C ALA A 116 6.62 -5.62 9.29
N LEU A 117 7.26 -5.76 8.13
CA LEU A 117 8.42 -6.64 7.97
C LEU A 117 9.60 -6.21 8.85
N THR A 118 9.88 -4.90 8.89
CA THR A 118 11.00 -4.35 9.66
C THR A 118 10.76 -4.47 11.17
N SER A 119 9.52 -4.41 11.65
CA SER A 119 9.19 -4.69 13.06
C SER A 119 9.25 -6.19 13.39
N ASN A 120 8.88 -7.07 12.45
CA ASN A 120 8.96 -8.52 12.67
C ASN A 120 10.42 -8.97 12.73
N CYS A 121 11.22 -8.57 11.74
CA CYS A 121 12.48 -7.87 11.93
C CYS A 121 13.20 -7.91 13.30
N GLU A 122 12.94 -6.83 14.01
CA GLU A 122 13.53 -6.47 15.29
C GLU A 122 13.07 -7.41 16.43
N ASN A 123 11.87 -7.99 16.31
CA ASN A 123 11.36 -8.96 17.28
C ASN A 123 12.12 -10.29 17.26
N TYR A 124 12.60 -10.76 16.10
CA TYR A 124 13.43 -11.98 16.05
C TYR A 124 14.90 -11.72 16.42
N ASN A 125 15.36 -10.47 16.40
CA ASN A 125 16.72 -10.12 16.86
C ASN A 125 16.82 -10.01 18.39
N THR A 126 15.70 -10.14 19.11
CA THR A 126 15.67 -10.16 20.58
C THR A 126 15.51 -11.58 21.14
N VAL A 127 15.51 -12.61 20.28
CA VAL A 127 15.65 -14.01 20.68
C VAL A 127 16.89 -14.57 20.02
N SER A 128 17.80 -15.07 20.86
CA SER A 128 19.14 -15.63 20.62
C SER A 128 19.47 -16.18 19.22
N PRO A 129 20.76 -16.11 18.80
CA PRO A 129 21.21 -16.59 17.50
C PRO A 129 21.08 -18.12 17.43
N GLY A 130 20.02 -18.58 16.77
CA GLY A 130 19.74 -19.99 16.54
C GLY A 130 19.19 -20.19 15.13
N ASN A 131 20.11 -20.45 14.20
CA ASN A 131 19.92 -21.20 12.95
C ASN A 131 18.87 -20.69 11.94
N PHE A 132 19.30 -19.83 11.03
CA PHE A 132 18.83 -19.88 9.64
C PHE A 132 19.96 -20.42 8.75
N GLN A 133 19.92 -21.73 8.46
CA GLN A 133 20.71 -22.33 7.39
C GLN A 133 20.03 -21.99 6.06
N CYS A 134 20.63 -21.07 5.34
CA CYS A 134 20.27 -20.68 3.99
C CYS A 134 20.86 -21.69 2.98
N GLY A 135 19.98 -22.39 2.25
CA GLY A 135 20.26 -22.96 0.91
C GLY A 135 20.97 -24.31 0.87
N GLU A 136 20.21 -25.38 0.62
CA GLU A 136 20.75 -26.59 0.00
C GLU A 136 21.29 -26.22 -1.40
N LYS A 137 22.62 -26.26 -1.56
CA LYS A 137 23.23 -26.41 -2.86
C LYS A 137 22.94 -27.83 -3.34
N VAL A 138 22.07 -27.98 -4.32
CA VAL A 138 21.96 -29.23 -5.08
C VAL A 138 23.18 -29.32 -6.01
N ASP A 139 24.28 -29.86 -5.47
CA ASP A 139 25.40 -30.33 -6.29
C ASP A 139 24.94 -31.59 -7.04
N ARG A 140 24.61 -31.42 -8.32
CA ARG A 140 24.45 -32.54 -9.26
C ARG A 140 25.82 -33.19 -9.46
N LYS A 141 26.13 -34.18 -8.63
CA LYS A 141 27.23 -35.12 -8.88
C LYS A 141 26.82 -36.06 -10.01
N ILE A 142 27.40 -35.82 -11.19
CA ILE A 142 27.56 -36.82 -12.25
C ILE A 142 28.66 -37.79 -11.79
N TYR A 143 28.40 -39.09 -11.83
CA TYR A 143 29.39 -40.16 -11.66
C TYR A 143 28.94 -41.41 -12.43
N PRO A 144 29.90 -42.25 -12.81
CA PRO A 144 30.54 -42.30 -14.13
C PRO A 144 29.78 -43.16 -15.17
#